data_AF-A0A0D6DXP8-F1
#
_entry.id   AF-A0A0D6DXP8-F1
#
_cell.length_a   1.000
_cell.length_b   1.000
_cell.length_c   1.000
_cell.angle_alpha   90.00
_cell.angle_beta   90.00
_cell.angle_gamma   90.00
#
_symmetry.space_group_name_H-M   'P 1'
#
loop_
_entity.id
_entity.type
_entity.pdbx_description
1 polymer ?
#
loop_
_entity_poly.entity_id
_entity_poly.type
_entity_poly.pdbx_seq_one_letter_code
_entity_poly.pdbx_strand_id
1 'polypeptide(L)'
;MIIFPKGFKIGARTVKTVIAASLAIFIADLLGLEYATAAGVIAILSVTNTKKSTFKSGKNRLLNFLFAMLLSTILFNLLGHHVLIFSLFLLVFIPCSAAWGMSEAISPNAVLVTHLLVAPQITTSLLLNEFLLNFIAISLAFIVNWKMPNFQDELTAREKRVEHHFRDLFKRLSFIMDKKIEQTHFLHKVEDLEGYILDSLVIARRHMDNKLSGNTSGSYDYLTMRATQVELFREITEILIQIDMTGQDQQFQSLEQLFKAISDTYARDNNGKALMVQTEEILTHYRSSELPKTREEFEVRARLFQILQLIQTFIQIKHDYVIESRA
;
A
#
# COMPACT_ATOMS: atom_id res chain seq x y z
N MET A 1 0.48 -18.25 -35.03
CA MET A 1 0.44 -17.00 -34.24
C MET A 1 -0.31 -17.31 -32.95
N ILE A 2 0.40 -17.36 -31.82
CA ILE A 2 -0.24 -17.63 -30.52
C ILE A 2 -0.77 -16.28 -30.00
N ILE A 3 -2.09 -16.08 -30.07
CA ILE A 3 -2.75 -14.81 -29.72
C ILE A 3 -2.76 -14.58 -28.20
N PHE A 4 -2.65 -15.66 -27.39
CA PHE A 4 -2.65 -15.57 -25.92
C PHE A 4 -1.41 -16.23 -25.30
N PRO A 5 -0.74 -15.57 -24.33
CA PRO A 5 0.41 -16.14 -23.65
C PRO A 5 0.04 -17.44 -22.91
N LYS A 6 1.00 -18.38 -22.82
CA LYS A 6 0.82 -19.62 -22.04
C LYS A 6 0.44 -19.27 -20.60
N GLY A 7 -0.67 -19.84 -20.11
CA GLY A 7 -1.17 -19.59 -18.76
C GLY A 7 -2.15 -18.41 -18.63
N PHE A 8 -2.63 -17.84 -19.74
CA PHE A 8 -3.69 -16.81 -19.71
C PHE A 8 -4.94 -17.32 -18.99
N LYS A 9 -5.32 -16.63 -17.90
CA LYS A 9 -6.54 -16.89 -17.14
C LYS A 9 -7.38 -15.63 -17.11
N ILE A 10 -8.68 -15.77 -17.32
CA ILE A 10 -9.63 -14.67 -17.17
C ILE A 10 -9.70 -14.32 -15.69
N GLY A 11 -9.27 -13.10 -15.34
CA GLY A 11 -9.30 -12.63 -13.96
C GLY A 11 -10.73 -12.29 -13.50
N ALA A 12 -10.96 -12.35 -12.19
CA ALA A 12 -12.24 -11.98 -11.59
C ALA A 12 -12.70 -10.54 -11.95
N ARG A 13 -11.74 -9.63 -12.17
CA ARG A 13 -12.03 -8.27 -12.65
C ARG A 13 -12.71 -8.29 -14.01
N THR A 14 -12.16 -9.00 -14.99
CA THR A 14 -12.69 -9.08 -16.35
C THR A 14 -14.13 -9.57 -16.34
N VAL A 15 -14.42 -10.62 -15.56
CA VAL A 15 -15.79 -11.14 -15.40
C VAL A 15 -16.74 -10.09 -14.83
N LYS A 16 -16.33 -9.40 -13.74
CA LYS A 16 -17.12 -8.31 -13.14
C LYS A 16 -17.38 -7.17 -14.11
N THR A 17 -16.37 -6.79 -14.90
CA THR A 17 -16.48 -5.75 -15.93
C THR A 17 -17.51 -6.13 -16.99
N VAL A 18 -17.46 -7.36 -17.51
CA VAL A 18 -18.43 -7.84 -18.51
C VAL A 18 -19.86 -7.85 -17.94
N ILE A 19 -20.04 -8.33 -16.70
CA ILE A 19 -21.34 -8.35 -16.02
C ILE A 19 -21.87 -6.92 -15.84
N ALA A 20 -21.07 -6.00 -15.32
CA ALA A 20 -21.48 -4.61 -15.11
C ALA A 20 -21.86 -3.92 -16.42
N ALA A 21 -21.06 -4.11 -17.47
CA ALA A 21 -21.33 -3.52 -18.78
C ALA A 21 -22.62 -4.05 -19.41
N SER A 22 -22.79 -5.38 -19.42
CA SER A 22 -23.96 -6.03 -20.02
C SER A 22 -25.25 -5.65 -19.29
N LEU A 23 -25.22 -5.63 -17.96
CA LEU A 23 -26.35 -5.18 -17.15
C LEU A 23 -26.63 -3.69 -17.31
N ALA A 24 -25.61 -2.85 -17.50
CA ALA A 24 -25.81 -1.42 -17.69
C ALA A 24 -26.56 -1.12 -18.98
N ILE A 25 -26.16 -1.78 -20.08
CA ILE A 25 -26.86 -1.68 -21.37
C ILE A 25 -28.30 -2.19 -21.22
N PHE A 26 -28.47 -3.39 -20.67
CA PHE A 26 -29.78 -4.00 -20.52
C PHE A 26 -30.76 -3.15 -19.69
N ILE A 27 -30.30 -2.58 -18.57
CA ILE A 27 -31.13 -1.72 -17.73
C ILE A 27 -31.42 -0.38 -18.43
N ALA A 28 -30.46 0.21 -19.13
CA ALA A 28 -30.67 1.44 -19.88
C ALA A 28 -31.70 1.24 -21.01
N ASP A 29 -31.61 0.14 -21.76
CA ASP A 29 -32.58 -0.23 -22.79
C ASP A 29 -33.99 -0.45 -22.19
N LEU A 30 -34.07 -1.15 -21.05
CA LEU A 30 -35.35 -1.41 -20.38
C LEU A 30 -36.04 -0.12 -19.91
N LEU A 31 -35.26 0.89 -19.55
CA LEU A 31 -35.75 2.22 -19.17
C LEU A 31 -36.01 3.13 -20.38
N GLY A 32 -35.75 2.66 -21.60
CA GLY A 32 -35.94 3.42 -22.83
C GLY A 32 -34.97 4.60 -22.98
N LEU A 33 -33.77 4.50 -22.41
CA LEU A 33 -32.75 5.54 -22.51
C LEU A 33 -32.11 5.55 -23.90
N GLU A 34 -31.86 6.73 -24.44
CA GLU A 34 -31.10 6.89 -25.67
C GLU A 34 -29.63 6.54 -25.42
N TYR A 35 -28.94 5.99 -26.43
CA TYR A 35 -27.52 5.63 -26.35
C TYR A 35 -27.17 4.63 -25.22
N ALA A 36 -28.03 3.65 -24.93
CA ALA A 36 -27.82 2.63 -23.89
C ALA A 36 -26.44 1.95 -23.92
N THR A 37 -25.85 1.76 -25.11
CA THR A 37 -24.49 1.22 -25.27
C THR A 37 -23.42 2.06 -24.56
N ALA A 38 -23.62 3.38 -24.44
CA ALA A 38 -22.72 4.27 -23.71
C ALA A 38 -22.68 3.93 -22.22
N ALA A 39 -23.81 3.54 -21.60
CA ALA A 39 -23.81 3.07 -20.21
C ALA A 39 -22.92 1.82 -20.02
N GLY A 40 -22.90 0.93 -21.02
CA GLY A 40 -21.98 -0.22 -21.06
C GLY A 40 -20.50 0.20 -21.06
N VAL A 41 -20.12 1.11 -21.96
CA VAL A 41 -18.74 1.62 -22.04
C VAL A 41 -18.32 2.34 -20.76
N ILE A 42 -19.21 3.17 -20.20
CA ILE A 42 -18.95 3.87 -18.93
C ILE A 42 -18.79 2.88 -17.79
N ALA A 43 -19.60 1.81 -17.74
CA ALA A 43 -19.48 0.76 -16.73
C ALA A 43 -18.13 0.03 -16.84
N ILE A 44 -17.67 -0.27 -18.07
CA ILE A 44 -16.34 -0.86 -18.30
C ILE A 44 -15.25 0.00 -17.66
N LEU A 45 -15.31 1.31 -17.93
CA LEU A 45 -14.34 2.28 -17.43
C LEU A 45 -14.47 2.53 -15.91
N SER A 46 -15.65 2.27 -15.33
CA SER A 46 -15.92 2.48 -13.89
C SER A 46 -15.51 1.31 -12.99
N VAL A 47 -15.29 0.10 -13.52
CA VAL A 47 -14.92 -1.07 -12.71
C VAL A 47 -13.43 -1.05 -12.34
N THR A 48 -13.16 -0.74 -11.07
CA THR A 48 -11.80 -0.67 -10.51
C THR A 48 -11.43 -1.90 -9.66
N ASN A 49 -10.24 -1.91 -9.05
CA ASN A 49 -9.68 -3.08 -8.35
C ASN A 49 -10.06 -3.17 -6.87
N THR A 50 -10.45 -2.07 -6.23
CA THR A 50 -10.75 -2.03 -4.78
C THR A 50 -12.04 -1.26 -4.52
N LYS A 51 -12.68 -1.53 -3.37
CA LYS A 51 -13.93 -0.82 -3.00
C LYS A 51 -13.70 0.67 -2.84
N LYS A 52 -12.62 1.07 -2.14
CA LYS A 52 -12.27 2.48 -1.92
C LYS A 52 -12.00 3.21 -3.23
N SER A 53 -11.27 2.58 -4.17
CA SER A 53 -11.04 3.15 -5.50
C SER A 53 -12.36 3.28 -6.28
N THR A 54 -13.25 2.27 -6.21
CA THR A 54 -14.56 2.32 -6.90
C THR A 54 -15.40 3.48 -6.37
N PHE A 55 -15.46 3.66 -5.05
CA PHE A 55 -16.22 4.75 -4.44
C PHE A 55 -15.64 6.13 -4.78
N LYS A 56 -14.32 6.29 -4.64
CA LYS A 56 -13.62 7.54 -5.01
C LYS A 56 -13.86 7.86 -6.50
N SER A 57 -13.77 6.86 -7.36
CA SER A 57 -13.98 7.03 -8.80
C SER A 57 -15.43 7.40 -9.12
N GLY A 58 -16.41 6.74 -8.50
CA GLY A 58 -17.82 7.08 -8.67
C GLY A 58 -18.13 8.52 -8.27
N LYS A 59 -17.62 8.97 -7.11
CA LYS A 59 -17.75 10.37 -6.66
C LYS A 59 -17.11 11.34 -7.66
N ASN A 60 -15.88 11.07 -8.07
CA ASN A 60 -15.16 11.91 -9.02
C ASN A 60 -15.91 11.97 -10.35
N ARG A 61 -16.44 10.85 -10.85
CA ARG A 61 -17.21 10.79 -12.10
C ARG A 61 -18.48 11.62 -12.04
N LEU A 62 -19.24 11.55 -10.95
CA LEU A 62 -20.46 12.34 -10.79
C LEU A 62 -20.16 13.86 -10.74
N LEU A 63 -19.15 14.28 -9.97
CA LEU A 63 -18.77 15.70 -9.90
C LEU A 63 -18.23 16.19 -11.25
N ASN A 64 -17.40 15.38 -11.91
CA ASN A 64 -16.84 15.71 -13.21
C ASN A 64 -17.93 15.78 -14.30
N PHE A 65 -18.93 14.91 -14.22
CA PHE A 65 -20.09 14.89 -15.10
C PHE A 65 -20.91 16.17 -14.97
N LEU A 66 -21.21 16.60 -13.75
CA LEU A 66 -21.95 17.86 -13.52
C LEU A 66 -21.21 19.05 -14.12
N PHE A 67 -19.90 19.11 -13.94
CA PHE A 67 -19.07 20.14 -14.57
C PHE A 67 -19.09 20.04 -16.10
N ALA A 68 -18.94 18.84 -16.67
CA ALA A 68 -19.00 18.60 -18.10
C ALA A 68 -20.32 19.07 -18.71
N MET A 69 -21.45 18.72 -18.08
CA MET A 69 -22.78 19.10 -18.54
C MET A 69 -23.04 20.59 -18.43
N LEU A 70 -22.62 21.23 -17.34
CA LEU A 70 -22.75 22.68 -17.19
C LEU A 70 -21.95 23.41 -18.27
N LEU A 71 -20.68 23.06 -18.42
CA LEU A 71 -19.77 23.72 -19.37
C LEU A 71 -20.23 23.51 -20.82
N SER A 72 -20.56 22.28 -21.20
CA SER A 72 -21.05 21.98 -22.56
C SER A 72 -22.38 22.66 -22.86
N THR A 73 -23.31 22.70 -21.90
CA THR A 73 -24.59 23.41 -22.06
C THR A 73 -24.39 24.90 -22.32
N ILE A 74 -23.49 25.55 -21.56
CA ILE A 74 -23.18 26.97 -21.77
C ILE A 74 -22.56 27.18 -23.16
N LEU A 75 -21.54 26.40 -23.53
CA LEU A 75 -20.82 26.60 -24.79
C LEU A 75 -21.69 26.31 -26.02
N PHE A 76 -22.44 25.21 -26.02
CA PHE A 76 -23.25 24.83 -27.18
C PHE A 76 -24.47 25.73 -27.36
N ASN A 77 -25.09 26.22 -26.28
CA ASN A 77 -26.19 27.19 -26.40
C ASN A 77 -25.74 28.56 -26.89
N LEU A 78 -24.51 29.00 -26.55
CA LEU A 78 -23.99 30.31 -26.95
C LEU A 78 -23.34 30.31 -28.34
N LEU A 79 -22.62 29.23 -28.68
CA LEU A 79 -21.74 29.19 -29.84
C LEU A 79 -22.16 28.12 -30.88
N GLY A 80 -23.14 27.28 -30.56
CA GLY A 80 -23.69 26.26 -31.45
C GLY A 80 -23.05 24.86 -31.34
N HIS A 81 -23.62 23.91 -32.08
CA HIS A 81 -23.35 22.48 -32.00
C HIS A 81 -22.40 22.01 -33.13
N HIS A 82 -21.11 22.30 -33.02
CA HIS A 82 -20.13 21.83 -34.00
C HIS A 82 -18.77 21.54 -33.37
N VAL A 83 -17.94 20.80 -34.11
CA VAL A 83 -16.68 20.20 -33.62
C VAL A 83 -15.72 21.24 -33.04
N LEU A 84 -15.65 22.46 -33.59
CA LEU A 84 -14.78 23.51 -33.06
C LEU A 84 -15.17 23.92 -31.62
N ILE A 85 -16.47 23.99 -31.31
CA ILE A 85 -16.94 24.30 -29.95
C ILE A 85 -16.68 23.12 -29.01
N PHE A 86 -16.79 21.89 -29.50
CA PHE A 86 -16.39 20.71 -28.73
C PHE A 86 -14.87 20.69 -28.43
N SER A 87 -14.03 21.11 -29.38
CA SER A 87 -12.59 21.28 -29.14
C SER A 87 -12.32 22.35 -28.08
N LEU A 88 -13.05 23.48 -28.11
CA LEU A 88 -12.98 24.50 -27.07
C LEU A 88 -13.43 23.96 -25.70
N PHE A 89 -14.52 23.18 -25.67
CA PHE A 89 -14.95 22.47 -24.47
C PHE A 89 -13.82 21.60 -23.92
N LEU A 90 -13.18 20.75 -24.74
CA LEU A 90 -12.08 19.89 -24.28
C LEU A 90 -10.89 20.69 -23.77
N LEU A 91 -10.54 21.79 -24.44
CA LEU A 91 -9.44 22.68 -24.05
C LEU A 91 -9.62 23.24 -22.63
N VAL A 92 -10.86 23.50 -22.21
CA VAL A 92 -11.17 23.95 -20.84
C VAL A 92 -11.40 22.77 -19.90
N PHE A 93 -12.18 21.79 -20.33
CA PHE A 93 -12.64 20.68 -19.50
C PHE A 93 -11.51 19.78 -19.01
N ILE A 94 -10.57 19.43 -19.88
CA ILE A 94 -9.45 18.53 -19.57
C ILE A 94 -8.54 19.12 -18.48
N PRO A 95 -7.97 20.34 -18.63
CA PRO A 95 -7.07 20.88 -17.61
C PRO A 95 -7.79 21.15 -16.28
N CYS A 96 -9.04 21.63 -16.29
CA CYS A 96 -9.81 21.80 -15.06
C CYS A 96 -10.01 20.47 -14.33
N SER A 97 -10.43 19.44 -15.06
CA SER A 97 -10.64 18.09 -14.51
C SER A 97 -9.35 17.47 -13.97
N ALA A 98 -8.23 17.67 -14.68
CA ALA A 98 -6.93 17.19 -14.24
C ALA A 98 -6.44 17.93 -12.99
N ALA A 99 -6.60 19.25 -12.93
CA ALA A 99 -6.23 20.08 -11.79
C ALA A 99 -7.00 19.68 -10.51
N TRP A 100 -8.25 19.22 -10.64
CA TRP A 100 -9.04 18.70 -9.52
C TRP A 100 -8.75 17.22 -9.18
N GLY A 101 -7.81 16.57 -9.86
CA GLY A 101 -7.46 15.17 -9.63
C GLY A 101 -8.53 14.18 -10.11
N MET A 102 -9.31 14.56 -11.13
CA MET A 102 -10.45 13.80 -11.66
C MET A 102 -10.17 13.27 -13.07
N SER A 103 -8.90 13.09 -13.44
CA SER A 103 -8.47 12.72 -14.79
C SER A 103 -9.11 11.43 -15.32
N GLU A 104 -9.34 10.46 -14.45
CA GLU A 104 -9.99 9.18 -14.78
C GLU A 104 -11.47 9.32 -15.22
N ALA A 105 -12.09 10.47 -14.97
CA ALA A 105 -13.47 10.77 -15.35
C ALA A 105 -13.57 11.55 -16.68
N ILE A 106 -12.45 12.04 -17.22
CA ILE A 106 -12.44 12.87 -18.44
C ILE A 106 -13.02 12.11 -19.64
N SER A 107 -12.44 10.96 -19.95
CA SER A 107 -12.85 10.17 -21.13
C SER A 107 -14.33 9.77 -21.14
N PRO A 108 -14.89 9.15 -20.08
CA PRO A 108 -16.31 8.76 -20.08
C PRO A 108 -17.26 9.95 -20.15
N ASN A 109 -16.92 11.08 -19.51
CA ASN A 109 -17.77 12.27 -19.57
C ASN A 109 -17.65 13.01 -20.90
N ALA A 110 -16.48 12.99 -21.54
CA ALA A 110 -16.33 13.50 -22.90
C ALA A 110 -17.21 12.72 -23.89
N VAL A 111 -17.33 11.39 -23.72
CA VAL A 111 -18.25 10.56 -24.51
C VAL A 111 -19.70 11.02 -24.34
N LEU A 112 -20.18 11.22 -23.11
CA LEU A 112 -21.55 11.72 -22.86
C LEU A 112 -21.79 13.10 -23.51
N VAL A 113 -20.79 13.99 -23.47
CA VAL A 113 -20.88 15.31 -24.14
C VAL A 113 -20.94 15.19 -25.66
N THR A 114 -20.46 14.10 -26.27
CA THR A 114 -20.66 13.89 -27.72
C THR A 114 -22.13 13.72 -28.09
N HIS A 115 -22.97 13.19 -27.18
CA HIS A 115 -24.42 13.12 -27.42
C HIS A 115 -25.03 14.52 -27.48
N LEU A 116 -24.57 15.46 -26.65
CA LEU A 116 -24.97 16.87 -26.70
C LEU A 116 -24.48 17.57 -27.98
N LEU A 117 -23.29 17.20 -28.47
CA LEU A 117 -22.73 17.74 -29.72
C LEU A 117 -23.58 17.36 -30.94
N VAL A 118 -24.05 16.10 -31.02
CA VAL A 118 -24.83 15.61 -32.16
C VAL A 118 -26.34 15.89 -32.02
N ALA A 119 -26.80 16.22 -30.82
CA ALA A 119 -28.19 16.57 -30.58
C ALA A 119 -28.55 17.91 -31.26
N PRO A 120 -29.77 18.04 -31.83
CA PRO A 120 -30.22 19.30 -32.44
C PRO A 120 -30.29 20.45 -31.44
N GLN A 121 -30.62 20.14 -30.18
CA GLN A 121 -30.81 21.10 -29.09
C GLN A 121 -30.65 20.40 -27.75
N ILE A 122 -30.15 21.13 -26.75
CA ILE A 122 -29.98 20.60 -25.39
C ILE A 122 -31.30 20.76 -24.64
N THR A 123 -31.96 19.63 -24.37
CA THR A 123 -33.20 19.57 -23.61
C THR A 123 -32.96 19.03 -22.20
N THR A 124 -33.85 19.36 -21.26
CA THR A 124 -33.80 18.78 -19.92
C THR A 124 -33.92 17.26 -19.94
N SER A 125 -34.69 16.69 -20.88
CA SER A 125 -34.80 15.24 -21.08
C SER A 125 -33.48 14.63 -21.53
N LEU A 126 -32.73 15.28 -22.43
CA LEU A 126 -31.40 14.81 -22.84
C LEU A 126 -30.43 14.84 -21.66
N LEU A 127 -30.39 15.93 -20.89
CA LEU A 127 -29.52 16.01 -19.70
C LEU A 127 -29.86 14.94 -18.66
N LEU A 128 -31.15 14.65 -18.48
CA LEU A 128 -31.61 13.57 -17.60
C LEU A 128 -31.21 12.19 -18.15
N ASN A 129 -31.32 11.98 -19.47
CA ASN A 129 -30.88 10.75 -20.13
C ASN A 129 -29.41 10.46 -19.81
N GLU A 130 -28.53 11.44 -20.06
CA GLU A 130 -27.09 11.29 -19.83
C GLU A 130 -26.75 11.08 -18.34
N PHE A 131 -27.49 11.74 -17.44
CA PHE A 131 -27.35 11.52 -16.01
C PHE A 131 -27.70 10.08 -15.65
N LEU A 132 -28.82 9.54 -16.17
CA LEU A 132 -29.27 8.18 -15.89
C LEU A 132 -28.30 7.13 -16.46
N LEU A 133 -27.78 7.32 -17.69
CA LEU A 133 -26.76 6.46 -18.28
C LEU A 133 -25.53 6.35 -17.37
N ASN A 134 -25.00 7.50 -16.93
CA ASN A 134 -23.84 7.57 -16.07
C ASN A 134 -24.12 6.98 -14.67
N PHE A 135 -25.29 7.28 -14.11
CA PHE A 135 -25.70 6.79 -12.79
C PHE A 135 -25.82 5.27 -12.78
N ILE A 136 -26.54 4.67 -13.73
CA ILE A 136 -26.69 3.21 -13.87
C ILE A 136 -25.32 2.53 -13.97
N ALA A 137 -24.45 3.07 -14.82
CA ALA A 137 -23.11 2.52 -15.02
C ALA A 137 -22.25 2.55 -13.75
N ILE A 138 -22.23 3.68 -13.02
CA ILE A 138 -21.49 3.83 -11.76
C ILE A 138 -22.07 2.91 -10.69
N SER A 139 -23.40 2.83 -10.56
CA SER A 139 -24.08 1.98 -9.58
C SER A 139 -23.77 0.51 -9.80
N LEU A 140 -23.83 0.02 -11.04
CA LEU A 140 -23.50 -1.38 -11.35
C LEU A 140 -22.02 -1.69 -11.13
N ALA A 141 -21.12 -0.77 -11.50
CA ALA A 141 -19.70 -0.92 -11.21
C ALA A 141 -19.43 -1.05 -9.70
N PHE A 142 -20.16 -0.29 -8.88
CA PHE A 142 -20.11 -0.40 -7.43
C PHE A 142 -20.66 -1.74 -6.91
N ILE A 143 -21.81 -2.20 -7.43
CA ILE A 143 -22.44 -3.45 -7.04
C ILE A 143 -21.53 -4.65 -7.32
N VAL A 144 -20.95 -4.75 -8.52
CA VAL A 144 -20.04 -5.87 -8.85
C VAL A 144 -18.74 -5.85 -8.04
N ASN A 145 -18.33 -4.65 -7.59
CA ASN A 145 -17.17 -4.47 -6.72
C ASN A 145 -17.50 -4.56 -5.22
N TRP A 146 -18.76 -4.78 -4.84
CA TRP A 146 -19.14 -4.90 -3.43
C TRP A 146 -18.53 -6.13 -2.75
N LYS A 147 -18.40 -7.25 -3.48
CA LYS A 147 -17.72 -8.47 -2.98
C LYS A 147 -16.25 -8.44 -3.40
N MET A 148 -15.39 -7.92 -2.52
CA MET A 148 -13.92 -7.96 -2.64
C MET A 148 -13.31 -8.92 -1.61
N PRO A 149 -12.18 -9.57 -1.93
CA PRO A 149 -11.53 -10.53 -1.04
C PRO A 149 -11.09 -9.89 0.28
N ASN A 150 -11.24 -10.65 1.36
CA ASN A 150 -10.72 -10.36 2.69
C ASN A 150 -9.42 -11.15 2.89
N PHE A 151 -8.34 -10.45 3.19
CA PHE A 151 -6.99 -11.01 3.36
C PHE A 151 -6.58 -11.12 4.83
N GLN A 152 -7.52 -10.98 5.79
CA GLN A 152 -7.19 -10.94 7.22
C GLN A 152 -6.42 -12.19 7.69
N ASP A 153 -6.87 -13.38 7.31
CA ASP A 153 -6.24 -14.64 7.74
C ASP A 153 -4.84 -14.79 7.13
N GLU A 154 -4.71 -14.42 5.85
CA GLU A 154 -3.43 -14.42 5.13
C GLU A 154 -2.44 -13.44 5.78
N LEU A 155 -2.89 -12.22 6.11
CA LEU A 155 -2.08 -11.21 6.80
C LEU A 155 -1.66 -11.68 8.18
N THR A 156 -2.58 -12.26 8.95
CA THR A 156 -2.27 -12.80 10.28
C THR A 156 -1.20 -13.90 10.21
N ALA A 157 -1.28 -14.78 9.20
CA ALA A 157 -0.26 -15.79 8.96
C ALA A 157 1.09 -15.17 8.54
N ARG A 158 1.06 -14.12 7.71
CA ARG A 158 2.28 -13.41 7.30
C ARG A 158 2.97 -12.71 8.46
N GLU A 159 2.23 -12.01 9.31
CA GLU A 159 2.75 -11.33 10.50
C GLU A 159 3.45 -12.31 11.45
N LYS A 160 2.82 -13.47 11.72
CA LYS A 160 3.42 -14.54 12.52
C LYS A 160 4.70 -15.08 11.87
N ARG A 161 4.73 -15.18 10.54
CA ARG A 161 5.93 -15.61 9.81
C ARG A 161 7.04 -14.57 9.93
N VAL A 162 6.75 -13.28 9.81
CA VAL A 162 7.72 -12.19 10.04
C VAL A 162 8.30 -12.28 11.45
N GLU A 163 7.46 -12.45 12.48
CA GLU A 163 7.93 -12.62 13.86
C GLU A 163 8.86 -13.83 14.01
N HIS A 164 8.50 -14.97 13.41
CA HIS A 164 9.34 -16.16 13.44
C HIS A 164 10.72 -15.92 12.79
N HIS A 165 10.76 -15.21 11.66
CA HIS A 165 12.03 -14.92 10.99
C HIS A 165 12.91 -13.98 11.83
N PHE A 166 12.34 -12.92 12.42
CA PHE A 166 13.11 -12.08 13.34
C PHE A 166 13.64 -12.87 14.53
N ARG A 167 12.84 -13.76 15.15
CA ARG A 167 13.32 -14.64 16.22
C ARG A 167 14.51 -15.48 15.77
N ASP A 168 14.41 -16.12 14.60
CA ASP A 168 15.49 -16.95 14.05
C ASP A 168 16.74 -16.13 13.75
N LEU A 169 16.59 -14.93 13.17
CA LEU A 169 17.70 -14.03 12.86
C LEU A 169 18.44 -13.55 14.12
N PHE A 170 17.74 -13.08 15.15
CA PHE A 170 18.37 -12.70 16.42
C PHE A 170 19.04 -13.89 17.13
N LYS A 171 18.41 -15.08 17.06
CA LYS A 171 19.00 -16.31 17.61
C LYS A 171 20.29 -16.68 16.88
N ARG A 172 20.31 -16.56 15.54
CA ARG A 172 21.52 -16.78 14.75
C ARG A 172 22.61 -15.76 15.04
N LEU A 173 22.27 -14.48 15.21
CA LEU A 173 23.25 -13.48 15.64
C LEU A 173 23.89 -13.85 16.98
N SER A 174 23.12 -14.36 17.95
CA SER A 174 23.69 -14.85 19.22
C SER A 174 24.68 -16.00 19.00
N PHE A 175 24.41 -16.91 18.06
CA PHE A 175 25.34 -18.00 17.73
C PHE A 175 26.56 -17.57 16.90
N ILE A 176 26.43 -16.59 16.00
CA ILE A 176 27.55 -16.08 15.22
C ILE A 176 28.60 -15.48 16.16
N MET A 177 28.16 -14.80 17.22
CA MET A 177 29.06 -14.26 18.24
C MET A 177 29.71 -15.35 19.11
N ASP A 178 29.00 -16.44 19.41
CA ASP A 178 29.52 -17.58 20.19
C ASP A 178 30.54 -18.43 19.40
N LYS A 179 30.28 -18.70 18.11
CA LYS A 179 31.03 -19.73 17.34
C LYS A 179 31.86 -19.22 16.17
N LYS A 180 31.78 -17.93 15.80
CA LYS A 180 32.50 -17.31 14.68
C LYS A 180 32.31 -18.01 13.31
N ILE A 181 31.22 -18.77 13.13
CA ILE A 181 30.94 -19.55 11.91
C ILE A 181 29.62 -19.06 11.28
N GLU A 182 29.56 -19.05 9.93
CA GLU A 182 28.44 -18.64 9.05
C GLU A 182 28.16 -17.13 8.89
N GLN A 183 29.07 -16.41 8.22
CA GLN A 183 28.81 -15.00 7.83
C GLN A 183 28.23 -14.86 6.40
N THR A 184 28.65 -15.69 5.45
CA THR A 184 28.41 -15.48 4.00
C THR A 184 26.95 -15.60 3.55
N HIS A 185 26.12 -16.40 4.22
CA HIS A 185 24.72 -16.58 3.84
C HIS A 185 23.73 -15.86 4.77
N PHE A 186 24.22 -15.17 5.80
CA PHE A 186 23.34 -14.57 6.80
C PHE A 186 22.64 -13.32 6.27
N LEU A 187 23.34 -12.47 5.52
CA LEU A 187 22.75 -11.26 4.92
C LEU A 187 21.63 -11.58 3.92
N HIS A 188 21.75 -12.66 3.16
CA HIS A 188 20.69 -13.13 2.26
C HIS A 188 19.40 -13.48 2.99
N LYS A 189 19.46 -14.00 4.23
CA LYS A 189 18.25 -14.26 5.03
C LYS A 189 17.57 -12.97 5.50
N VAL A 190 18.35 -11.90 5.68
CA VAL A 190 17.82 -10.57 5.99
C VAL A 190 17.14 -9.98 4.75
N GLU A 191 17.76 -10.12 3.58
CA GLU A 191 17.17 -9.75 2.28
C GLU A 191 15.86 -10.48 2.00
N ASP A 192 15.82 -11.79 2.24
CA ASP A 192 14.61 -12.61 2.09
C ASP A 192 13.48 -12.11 2.99
N LEU A 193 13.79 -11.75 4.24
CA LEU A 193 12.81 -11.19 5.17
C LEU A 193 12.31 -9.82 4.71
N GLU A 194 13.20 -8.94 4.25
CA GLU A 194 12.84 -7.64 3.72
C GLU A 194 11.89 -7.76 2.52
N GLY A 195 12.23 -8.60 1.53
CA GLY A 195 11.36 -8.88 0.39
C GLY A 195 9.99 -9.42 0.82
N TYR A 196 9.97 -10.35 1.80
CA TYR A 196 8.73 -10.89 2.34
C TYR A 196 7.86 -9.84 3.03
N ILE A 197 8.44 -8.89 3.76
CA ILE A 197 7.71 -7.78 4.40
C ILE A 197 7.13 -6.84 3.33
N LEU A 198 7.91 -6.50 2.30
CA LEU A 198 7.45 -5.63 1.20
C LEU A 198 6.27 -6.26 0.44
N ASP A 199 6.35 -7.55 0.14
CA ASP A 199 5.24 -8.30 -0.47
C ASP A 199 4.01 -8.32 0.45
N SER A 200 4.22 -8.46 1.76
CA SER A 200 3.15 -8.43 2.76
C SER A 200 2.47 -7.06 2.82
N LEU A 201 3.23 -5.96 2.69
CA LEU A 201 2.71 -4.60 2.67
C LEU A 201 1.80 -4.33 1.47
N VAL A 202 2.12 -4.86 0.29
CA VAL A 202 1.26 -4.77 -0.90
C VAL A 202 -0.11 -5.39 -0.63
N ILE A 203 -0.13 -6.52 0.08
CA ILE A 203 -1.37 -7.25 0.39
C ILE A 203 -2.14 -6.55 1.52
N ALA A 204 -1.44 -6.06 2.54
CA ALA A 204 -2.03 -5.25 3.60
C ALA A 204 -2.70 -3.99 3.05
N ARG A 205 -2.04 -3.31 2.09
CA ARG A 205 -2.58 -2.14 1.41
C ARG A 205 -3.86 -2.47 0.66
N ARG A 206 -3.86 -3.56 -0.11
CA ARG A 206 -5.03 -4.01 -0.87
C ARG A 206 -6.19 -4.37 0.06
N HIS A 207 -5.90 -5.02 1.19
CA HIS A 207 -6.89 -5.35 2.21
C HIS A 207 -7.53 -4.11 2.81
N MET A 208 -6.71 -3.12 3.16
CA MET A 208 -7.15 -1.83 3.67
C MET A 208 -8.06 -1.12 2.65
N ASP A 209 -7.67 -1.09 1.37
CA ASP A 209 -8.46 -0.45 0.31
C ASP A 209 -9.76 -1.22 -0.04
N ASN A 210 -9.90 -2.47 0.39
CA ASN A 210 -11.13 -3.27 0.25
C ASN A 210 -12.13 -3.08 1.39
N LYS A 211 -11.74 -2.44 2.49
CA LYS A 211 -12.63 -2.07 3.60
C LYS A 211 -13.02 -0.60 3.45
N LEU A 212 -14.32 -0.29 3.50
CA LEU A 212 -14.85 1.08 3.37
C LEU A 212 -15.00 1.81 4.71
N SER A 213 -14.97 1.08 5.83
CA SER A 213 -15.18 1.60 7.19
C SER A 213 -14.43 0.73 8.22
N GLY A 214 -14.14 1.30 9.38
CA GLY A 214 -13.40 0.69 10.50
C GLY A 214 -11.92 1.08 10.57
N ASN A 215 -11.24 0.69 11.65
CA ASN A 215 -9.79 0.84 11.76
C ASN A 215 -9.11 -0.27 10.94
N THR A 216 -8.72 0.07 9.71
CA THR A 216 -8.32 -0.90 8.68
C THR A 216 -6.81 -1.05 8.54
N SER A 217 -6.03 -0.25 9.25
CA SER A 217 -4.58 -0.14 9.05
C SER A 217 -3.77 -1.07 9.96
N GLY A 218 -4.37 -1.77 10.93
CA GLY A 218 -3.62 -2.53 11.95
C GLY A 218 -2.52 -3.46 11.42
N SER A 219 -2.79 -4.25 10.36
CA SER A 219 -1.75 -5.07 9.72
C SER A 219 -0.78 -4.28 8.86
N TYR A 220 -1.24 -3.21 8.21
CA TYR A 220 -0.40 -2.33 7.40
C TYR A 220 0.61 -1.56 8.28
N ASP A 221 0.14 -0.96 9.37
CA ASP A 221 0.95 -0.20 10.33
C ASP A 221 1.95 -1.14 11.02
N TYR A 222 1.50 -2.33 11.40
CA TYR A 222 2.38 -3.35 11.98
C TYR A 222 3.50 -3.75 11.02
N LEU A 223 3.19 -4.05 9.76
CA LEU A 223 4.19 -4.43 8.77
C LEU A 223 5.10 -3.27 8.38
N THR A 224 4.60 -2.03 8.39
CA THR A 224 5.42 -0.83 8.15
C THR A 224 6.45 -0.66 9.25
N MET A 225 6.04 -0.81 10.51
CA MET A 225 6.95 -0.84 11.64
C MET A 225 8.00 -1.95 11.51
N ARG A 226 7.60 -3.16 11.09
CA ARG A 226 8.54 -4.27 10.86
C ARG A 226 9.49 -4.03 9.68
N ALA A 227 9.08 -3.26 8.67
CA ALA A 227 9.95 -2.86 7.56
C ALA A 227 11.10 -1.96 8.05
N THR A 228 10.81 -0.95 8.87
CA THR A 228 11.86 -0.12 9.49
C THR A 228 12.78 -0.96 10.39
N GLN A 229 12.22 -1.93 11.12
CA GLN A 229 13.02 -2.82 11.95
C GLN A 229 13.97 -3.72 11.15
N VAL A 230 13.58 -4.22 9.97
CA VAL A 230 14.49 -5.08 9.17
C VAL A 230 15.63 -4.27 8.56
N GLU A 231 15.41 -3.00 8.22
CA GLU A 231 16.47 -2.06 7.78
C GLU A 231 17.52 -1.87 8.89
N LEU A 232 17.08 -1.59 10.12
CA LEU A 232 17.99 -1.48 11.27
C LEU A 232 18.71 -2.79 11.56
N PHE A 233 18.02 -3.92 11.41
CA PHE A 233 18.61 -5.24 11.60
C PHE A 233 19.72 -5.53 10.58
N ARG A 234 19.51 -5.13 9.32
CA ARG A 234 20.54 -5.22 8.27
C ARG A 234 21.77 -4.40 8.66
N GLU A 235 21.60 -3.16 9.10
CA GLU A 235 22.72 -2.30 9.53
C GLU A 235 23.49 -2.92 10.71
N ILE A 236 22.77 -3.41 11.73
CA ILE A 236 23.37 -4.15 12.86
C ILE A 236 24.21 -5.32 12.35
N THR A 237 23.68 -6.09 11.40
CA THR A 237 24.34 -7.27 10.83
C THR A 237 25.59 -6.90 10.06
N GLU A 238 25.55 -5.86 9.23
CA GLU A 238 26.67 -5.39 8.43
C GLU A 238 27.82 -4.90 9.31
N ILE A 239 27.52 -4.14 10.37
CA ILE A 239 28.53 -3.72 11.34
C ILE A 239 29.12 -4.93 12.05
N LEU A 240 28.28 -5.87 12.52
CA LEU A 240 28.73 -7.03 13.28
C LEU A 240 29.70 -7.92 12.49
N ILE A 241 29.43 -8.15 11.20
CA ILE A 241 30.29 -8.97 10.34
C ILE A 241 31.68 -8.35 10.14
N GLN A 242 31.81 -7.02 10.28
CA GLN A 242 33.09 -6.31 10.15
C GLN A 242 33.93 -6.31 11.44
N ILE A 243 33.38 -6.76 12.57
CA ILE A 243 34.08 -6.76 13.85
C ILE A 243 34.98 -7.99 13.99
N ASP A 244 36.26 -7.77 14.29
CA ASP A 244 37.13 -8.86 14.74
C ASP A 244 36.83 -9.16 16.22
N MET A 245 36.21 -10.32 16.45
CA MET A 245 35.80 -10.79 17.78
C MET A 245 36.92 -11.54 18.52
N THR A 246 38.18 -11.44 18.09
CA THR A 246 39.28 -12.23 18.66
C THR A 246 39.85 -11.59 19.93
N GLY A 247 39.79 -12.33 21.04
CA GLY A 247 40.39 -11.92 22.33
C GLY A 247 39.58 -10.90 23.14
N GLN A 248 38.28 -10.74 22.85
CA GLN A 248 37.41 -9.74 23.49
C GLN A 248 36.12 -10.33 24.10
N ASP A 249 36.14 -11.61 24.49
CA ASP A 249 34.97 -12.43 24.83
C ASP A 249 34.00 -11.77 25.85
N GLN A 250 34.54 -11.07 26.85
CA GLN A 250 33.73 -10.40 27.89
C GLN A 250 32.84 -9.26 27.34
N GLN A 251 33.29 -8.54 26.29
CA GLN A 251 32.54 -7.41 25.72
C GLN A 251 31.36 -7.85 24.85
N PHE A 252 31.45 -9.04 24.22
CA PHE A 252 30.41 -9.58 23.35
C PHE A 252 29.35 -10.39 24.11
N GLN A 253 29.67 -10.88 25.32
CA GLN A 253 28.74 -11.68 26.12
C GLN A 253 27.44 -10.94 26.45
N SER A 254 27.52 -9.65 26.81
CA SER A 254 26.32 -8.84 27.12
C SER A 254 25.45 -8.62 25.88
N LEU A 255 26.06 -8.43 24.71
CA LEU A 255 25.36 -8.27 23.44
C LEU A 255 24.70 -9.59 23.00
N GLU A 256 25.37 -10.72 23.22
CA GLU A 256 24.82 -12.06 22.96
C GLU A 256 23.57 -12.33 23.80
N GLN A 257 23.65 -12.06 25.10
CA GLN A 257 22.51 -12.19 26.00
C GLN A 257 21.34 -11.28 25.60
N LEU A 258 21.65 -10.06 25.13
CA LEU A 258 20.62 -9.14 24.63
C LEU A 258 19.96 -9.69 23.37
N PHE A 259 20.71 -10.18 22.38
CA PHE A 259 20.12 -10.79 21.18
C PHE A 259 19.27 -12.03 21.50
N LYS A 260 19.72 -12.85 22.43
CA LYS A 260 18.94 -14.00 22.91
C LYS A 260 17.64 -13.54 23.59
N ALA A 261 17.71 -12.55 24.48
CA ALA A 261 16.53 -11.99 25.13
C ALA A 261 15.53 -11.37 24.13
N ILE A 262 16.02 -10.66 23.11
CA ILE A 262 15.20 -10.16 22.01
C ILE A 262 14.53 -11.34 21.30
N SER A 263 15.29 -12.36 20.88
CA SER A 263 14.76 -13.54 20.19
C SER A 263 13.68 -14.26 21.00
N ASP A 264 13.92 -14.52 22.28
CA ASP A 264 13.01 -15.28 23.14
C ASP A 264 11.70 -14.52 23.39
N THR A 265 11.76 -13.19 23.40
CA THR A 265 10.61 -12.33 23.71
C THR A 265 10.00 -11.64 22.49
N TYR A 266 10.53 -11.83 21.28
CA TYR A 266 10.09 -11.12 20.07
C TYR A 266 8.66 -11.50 19.67
N ALA A 267 7.67 -10.65 19.94
CA ALA A 267 6.28 -10.96 19.65
C ALA A 267 5.47 -9.71 19.32
N ARG A 268 4.26 -9.91 18.78
CA ARG A 268 3.31 -8.81 18.56
C ARG A 268 2.91 -8.10 19.85
N ASP A 269 2.69 -8.85 20.92
CA ASP A 269 2.17 -8.41 22.21
C ASP A 269 3.24 -7.90 23.18
N ASN A 270 4.52 -8.16 22.91
CA ASN A 270 5.63 -7.56 23.65
C ASN A 270 5.73 -6.06 23.37
N ASN A 271 5.79 -5.24 24.43
CA ASN A 271 5.87 -3.77 24.35
C ASN A 271 7.31 -3.21 24.36
N GLY A 272 8.33 -4.05 24.44
CA GLY A 272 9.74 -3.67 24.40
C GLY A 272 10.30 -3.09 25.70
N LYS A 273 9.48 -2.77 26.72
CA LYS A 273 9.94 -2.03 27.91
C LYS A 273 11.09 -2.73 28.66
N ALA A 274 10.97 -4.04 28.87
CA ALA A 274 12.02 -4.82 29.55
C ALA A 274 13.34 -4.82 28.75
N LEU A 275 13.25 -4.94 27.42
CA LEU A 275 14.41 -4.90 26.53
C LEU A 275 15.05 -3.51 26.48
N MET A 276 14.26 -2.44 26.57
CA MET A 276 14.79 -1.06 26.65
C MET A 276 15.61 -0.87 27.92
N VAL A 277 15.10 -1.33 29.07
CA VAL A 277 15.84 -1.27 30.35
C VAL A 277 17.14 -2.04 30.25
N GLN A 278 17.09 -3.29 29.77
CA GLN A 278 18.28 -4.12 29.58
C GLN A 278 19.31 -3.47 28.64
N THR A 279 18.86 -2.85 27.54
CA THR A 279 19.75 -2.15 26.59
C THR A 279 20.43 -0.96 27.25
N GLU A 280 19.70 -0.16 28.05
CA GLU A 280 20.27 1.00 28.74
C GLU A 280 21.25 0.59 29.85
N GLU A 281 20.99 -0.51 30.56
CA GLU A 281 21.93 -1.07 31.53
C GLU A 281 23.26 -1.46 30.87
N ILE A 282 23.20 -2.13 29.71
CA ILE A 282 24.39 -2.51 28.94
C ILE A 282 25.13 -1.25 28.46
N LEU A 283 24.43 -0.26 27.91
CA LEU A 283 25.02 1.01 27.49
C LEU A 283 25.68 1.77 28.65
N THR A 284 25.05 1.77 29.83
CA THR A 284 25.58 2.44 31.03
C THR A 284 26.84 1.76 31.53
N HIS A 285 26.83 0.42 31.62
CA HIS A 285 28.01 -0.36 31.98
C HIS A 285 29.16 -0.07 31.01
N TYR A 286 28.84 -0.05 29.71
CA TYR A 286 29.80 0.23 28.66
C TYR A 286 30.47 1.61 28.80
N ARG A 287 29.68 2.66 29.05
CA ARG A 287 30.16 4.04 29.28
C ARG A 287 31.04 4.17 30.52
N SER A 288 30.88 3.29 31.51
CA SER A 288 31.64 3.30 32.76
C SER A 288 32.93 2.47 32.73
N SER A 289 33.19 1.76 31.63
CA SER A 289 34.38 0.91 31.48
C SER A 289 35.68 1.71 31.32
N GLU A 290 36.83 1.09 31.61
CA GLU A 290 38.15 1.71 31.37
C GLU A 290 38.29 2.17 29.92
N LEU A 291 38.97 3.30 29.68
CA LEU A 291 39.25 3.78 28.32
C LEU A 291 40.01 2.71 27.50
N PRO A 292 39.77 2.64 26.17
CA PRO A 292 40.51 1.73 25.31
C PRO A 292 42.01 2.07 25.33
N LYS A 293 42.85 1.04 25.45
CA LYS A 293 44.32 1.15 25.54
C LYS A 293 44.98 1.12 24.16
N THR A 294 44.26 0.62 23.15
CA THR A 294 44.74 0.49 21.77
C THR A 294 43.71 1.04 20.78
N ARG A 295 44.16 1.32 19.55
CA ARG A 295 43.28 1.78 18.47
C ARG A 295 42.30 0.68 18.06
N GLU A 296 42.77 -0.56 17.99
CA GLU A 296 41.98 -1.74 17.68
C GLU A 296 40.86 -1.92 18.70
N GLU A 297 41.18 -1.78 19.98
CA GLU A 297 40.18 -1.80 21.05
C GLU A 297 39.18 -0.65 20.91
N PHE A 298 39.64 0.58 20.60
CA PHE A 298 38.74 1.70 20.33
C PHE A 298 37.79 1.43 19.16
N GLU A 299 38.28 0.91 18.04
CA GLU A 299 37.47 0.65 16.84
C GLU A 299 36.41 -0.42 17.07
N VAL A 300 36.77 -1.54 17.72
CA VAL A 300 35.79 -2.57 18.10
C VAL A 300 34.75 -1.97 19.04
N ARG A 301 35.21 -1.17 20.00
CA ARG A 301 34.32 -0.57 20.98
C ARG A 301 33.32 0.43 20.37
N ALA A 302 33.78 1.26 19.44
CA ALA A 302 32.92 2.19 18.72
C ALA A 302 31.82 1.45 17.92
N ARG A 303 32.16 0.33 17.26
CA ARG A 303 31.19 -0.48 16.52
C ARG A 303 30.17 -1.15 17.44
N LEU A 304 30.60 -1.68 18.58
CA LEU A 304 29.70 -2.24 19.60
C LEU A 304 28.72 -1.19 20.12
N PHE A 305 29.21 0.01 20.42
CA PHE A 305 28.35 1.11 20.86
C PHE A 305 27.31 1.49 19.79
N GLN A 306 27.72 1.58 18.52
CA GLN A 306 26.81 1.83 17.40
C GLN A 306 25.73 0.74 17.29
N ILE A 307 26.11 -0.55 17.39
CA ILE A 307 25.15 -1.66 17.39
C ILE A 307 24.14 -1.51 18.54
N LEU A 308 24.57 -1.18 19.75
CA LEU A 308 23.67 -0.99 20.90
C LEU A 308 22.69 0.18 20.68
N GLN A 309 23.13 1.28 20.07
CA GLN A 309 22.25 2.40 19.72
C GLN A 309 21.21 2.02 18.65
N LEU A 310 21.60 1.21 17.65
CA LEU A 310 20.68 0.68 16.66
C LEU A 310 19.66 -0.27 17.28
N ILE A 311 20.07 -1.13 18.23
CA ILE A 311 19.16 -2.00 18.99
C ILE A 311 18.20 -1.18 19.85
N GLN A 312 18.68 -0.12 20.51
CA GLN A 312 17.83 0.79 21.27
C GLN A 312 16.75 1.39 20.37
N THR A 313 17.13 1.88 19.18
CA THR A 313 16.19 2.42 18.18
C THR A 313 15.21 1.36 17.67
N PHE A 314 15.71 0.15 17.40
CA PHE A 314 14.90 -0.99 16.99
C PHE A 314 13.80 -1.33 17.99
N ILE A 315 14.13 -1.33 19.30
CA ILE A 315 13.16 -1.60 20.37
C ILE A 315 12.21 -0.41 20.56
N GLN A 316 12.72 0.82 20.48
CA GLN A 316 11.94 2.05 20.61
C GLN A 316 10.82 2.11 19.58
N ILE A 317 11.11 1.79 18.31
CA ILE A 317 10.11 1.71 17.23
C ILE A 317 8.95 0.78 17.61
N LYS A 318 9.24 -0.36 18.26
CA LYS A 318 8.19 -1.28 18.72
C LYS A 318 7.38 -0.69 19.87
N HIS A 319 8.04 -0.03 20.81
CA HIS A 319 7.39 0.61 21.95
C HIS A 319 6.42 1.73 21.50
N ASP A 320 6.87 2.60 20.60
CA ASP A 320 6.09 3.73 20.09
C ASP A 320 4.85 3.24 19.31
N TYR A 321 5.03 2.22 18.46
CA TYR A 321 3.91 1.56 17.80
C TYR A 321 2.84 1.04 18.78
N VAL A 322 3.24 0.49 19.94
CA VAL A 322 2.29 -0.01 20.95
C VAL A 322 1.55 1.13 21.65
N ILE A 323 2.17 2.30 21.82
CA ILE A 323 1.52 3.49 22.37
C ILE A 323 0.51 4.03 21.37
N GLU A 324 0.93 4.25 20.12
CA GLU A 324 0.09 4.81 19.06
C GLU A 324 -1.12 3.91 18.74
N SER A 325 -0.93 2.60 18.71
CA SER A 325 -2.01 1.64 18.43
C SER A 325 -3.05 1.50 19.56
N ARG A 326 -2.78 2.06 20.76
CA ARG A 326 -3.69 2.07 21.90
C ARG A 326 -4.41 3.41 22.11
N ALA A 327 -3.99 4.47 21.40
CA ALA A 327 -4.57 5.81 21.46
C ALA A 327 -5.81 5.92 20.57
#